data_AF-A0A941XNW6-F1
#
_entry.id   AF-A0A941XNW6-F1
#
_cell.length_a   1.000
_cell.length_b   1.000
_cell.length_c   1.000
_cell.angle_alpha   90.00
_cell.angle_beta   90.00
_cell.angle_gamma   90.00
#
_symmetry.space_group_name_H-M   'P 1'
#
loop_
_entity.id
_entity.type
_entity.pdbx_description
1 polymer ?
#
loop_
_entity_poly.entity_id
_entity_poly.type
_entity_poly.pdbx_seq_one_letter_code
_entity_poly.pdbx_strand_id
1 'polypeptide(L)'
;MLYGRCYGIGKMECLCKCLVKENKPITIIAACGKNDKLYYRFKNLNVNSNVTFVPLPMTDDILKYIAACDLFVGKGGNSIAEPTFFGHASIVSTLSTGIEKKIASFYANVVGSAIICQNPRKILKLIHQFIENPSLLEKYEHNALLDHDRYGTEPCVNLVYNEVKKWEVSRNA
;
A
#
# COMPACT_ATOMS: atom_id res chain seq x y z
N MET A 1 -11.03 1.20 6.40
CA MET A 1 -9.73 1.59 6.94
C MET A 1 -8.74 1.88 5.81
N LEU A 2 -8.26 3.12 5.72
CA LEU A 2 -7.22 3.54 4.78
C LEU A 2 -5.86 3.41 5.43
N TYR A 3 -4.94 2.72 4.79
CA TYR A 3 -3.55 2.66 5.24
C TYR A 3 -2.64 3.37 4.24
N GLY A 4 -1.87 4.36 4.71
CA GLY A 4 -0.94 5.11 3.88
C GLY A 4 0.50 5.02 4.37
N ARG A 5 1.39 4.36 3.60
CA ARG A 5 2.85 4.49 3.81
C ARG A 5 3.30 5.86 3.35
N CYS A 6 3.61 6.70 4.32
CA CYS A 6 4.09 8.05 4.11
C CYS A 6 5.63 8.06 4.18
N TYR A 7 6.30 7.76 3.07
CA TYR A 7 7.66 8.28 2.89
C TYR A 7 7.56 9.79 2.61
N GLY A 8 7.31 10.58 3.66
CA GLY A 8 7.73 11.97 3.85
C GLY A 8 7.57 13.02 2.73
N ILE A 9 6.88 12.75 1.62
CA ILE A 9 6.71 13.69 0.52
C ILE A 9 5.32 14.32 0.66
N GLY A 10 5.29 15.64 0.83
CA GLY A 10 4.15 16.44 1.36
C GLY A 10 2.76 16.27 0.72
N LYS A 11 2.63 15.53 -0.38
CA LYS A 11 1.33 15.19 -0.98
C LYS A 11 0.47 14.31 -0.07
N MET A 12 1.07 13.35 0.64
CA MET A 12 0.34 12.49 1.59
C MET A 12 -0.05 13.23 2.87
N GLU A 13 0.78 14.17 3.33
CA GLU A 13 0.41 15.08 4.43
C GLU A 13 -0.82 15.92 4.09
N CYS A 14 -0.86 16.47 2.87
CA CYS A 14 -2.03 17.21 2.38
C CYS A 14 -3.28 16.33 2.33
N LEU A 15 -3.16 15.12 1.77
CA LEU A 15 -4.28 14.16 1.71
C LEU A 15 -4.83 13.82 3.10
N CYS A 16 -3.96 13.50 4.06
CA CYS A 16 -4.38 13.21 5.43
C CYS A 16 -5.09 14.42 6.07
N LYS A 17 -4.55 15.65 5.90
CA LYS A 17 -5.16 16.88 6.42
C LYS A 17 -6.54 17.18 5.82
N CYS A 18 -6.80 16.73 4.59
CA CYS A 18 -8.14 16.78 4.00
C CYS A 18 -9.04 15.72 4.64
N LEU A 19 -8.59 14.46 4.67
CA LEU A 19 -9.38 13.32 5.14
C LEU A 19 -9.79 13.42 6.63
N VAL A 20 -8.94 13.97 7.50
CA VAL A 20 -9.28 14.14 8.93
C VAL A 20 -10.40 15.14 9.19
N LYS A 21 -10.75 15.97 8.20
CA LYS A 21 -11.83 16.96 8.30
C LYS A 21 -13.16 16.45 7.74
N GLU A 22 -13.15 15.28 7.09
CA GLU A 22 -14.33 14.70 6.48
C GLU A 22 -15.39 14.37 7.52
N ASN A 23 -16.66 14.41 7.12
CA ASN A 23 -17.78 14.01 7.97
C ASN A 23 -18.31 12.63 7.58
N LYS A 24 -17.39 11.69 7.31
CA LYS A 24 -17.69 10.33 6.87
C LYS A 24 -17.03 9.34 7.84
N PRO A 25 -17.67 8.20 8.16
CA PRO A 25 -17.11 7.18 9.05
C PRO A 25 -15.91 6.51 8.38
N ILE A 26 -14.71 6.99 8.70
CA ILE A 26 -13.46 6.50 8.10
C ILE A 26 -12.37 6.37 9.15
N THR A 27 -11.65 5.25 9.09
CA THR A 27 -10.40 5.07 9.84
C THR A 27 -9.22 5.29 8.91
N ILE A 28 -8.29 6.16 9.29
CA ILE A 28 -7.11 6.50 8.51
C ILE A 28 -5.88 6.18 9.36
N ILE A 29 -5.06 5.26 8.87
CA ILE A 29 -3.78 4.89 9.44
C ILE A 29 -2.67 5.53 8.62
N ALA A 30 -1.97 6.49 9.22
CA ALA A 30 -0.91 7.24 8.56
C ALA A 30 0.46 6.80 9.08
N ALA A 31 1.11 5.88 8.36
CA ALA A 31 2.43 5.39 8.69
C ALA A 31 3.50 6.42 8.32
N CYS A 32 4.12 7.04 9.33
CA CYS A 32 5.08 8.13 9.16
C CYS A 32 6.53 7.64 8.96
N GLY A 33 6.80 6.35 9.16
CA GLY A 33 8.14 5.77 9.07
C GLY A 33 9.11 6.47 10.01
N LYS A 34 10.31 6.80 9.52
CA LYS A 34 11.35 7.52 10.29
C LYS A 34 11.10 9.03 10.43
N ASN A 35 9.95 9.55 9.96
CA ASN A 35 9.65 10.99 10.00
C ASN A 35 8.92 11.37 11.29
N ASP A 36 9.65 11.46 12.40
CA ASP A 36 9.09 11.78 13.71
C ASP A 36 8.41 13.16 13.72
N LYS A 37 8.98 14.13 12.99
CA LYS A 37 8.38 15.47 12.86
C LYS A 37 6.97 15.40 12.26
N LEU A 38 6.76 14.56 11.24
CA LEU A 38 5.43 14.34 10.65
C LEU A 38 4.50 13.62 11.62
N TYR A 39 5.00 12.59 12.31
CA TYR A 39 4.23 11.86 13.31
C TYR A 39 3.68 12.79 14.40
N TYR A 40 4.52 13.64 14.99
CA TYR A 40 4.09 14.60 16.01
C TYR A 40 3.14 15.66 15.45
N ARG A 41 3.34 16.13 14.20
CA ARG A 41 2.36 17.01 13.55
C ARG A 41 1.00 16.35 13.40
N PHE A 42 0.96 15.08 12.99
CA PHE A 42 -0.26 14.31 12.83
C PHE A 42 -0.96 14.02 14.15
N LYS A 43 -0.21 13.71 15.21
CA LYS A 43 -0.77 13.49 16.55
C LYS A 43 -1.54 14.70 17.09
N ASN A 44 -1.14 15.90 16.67
CA ASN A 44 -1.74 17.17 17.11
C ASN A 44 -2.77 17.74 16.12
N LEU A 45 -3.23 16.97 15.12
CA LEU A 45 -4.27 17.43 14.22
C LEU A 45 -5.64 17.43 14.90
N ASN A 46 -6.44 18.46 14.62
CA ASN A 46 -7.87 18.43 14.93
C ASN A 46 -8.57 17.48 13.96
N VAL A 47 -9.23 16.47 14.51
CA VAL A 47 -9.90 15.41 13.75
C VAL A 47 -11.41 15.54 13.95
N ASN A 48 -12.17 15.43 12.86
CA ASN A 48 -13.62 15.39 12.92
C ASN A 48 -14.08 14.17 13.73
N SER A 49 -15.14 14.30 14.54
CA SER A 49 -15.65 13.23 15.41
C SER A 49 -16.03 11.93 14.67
N ASN A 50 -16.35 12.02 13.38
CA ASN A 50 -16.68 10.86 12.54
C ASN A 50 -15.46 10.19 11.91
N VAL A 51 -14.25 10.71 12.15
CA VAL A 51 -13.00 10.19 11.60
C VAL A 51 -12.14 9.62 12.72
N THR A 52 -11.69 8.38 12.56
CA THR A 52 -10.65 7.80 13.42
C THR A 52 -9.30 8.00 12.73
N PHE A 53 -8.43 8.82 13.31
CA PHE A 53 -7.09 9.07 12.77
C PHE A 53 -6.02 8.44 13.66
N VAL A 54 -5.21 7.56 13.07
CA VAL A 54 -4.15 6.81 13.75
C VAL A 54 -2.81 7.14 13.09
N PRO A 55 -2.11 8.18 13.54
CA PRO A 55 -0.71 8.39 13.18
C PRO A 55 0.12 7.22 13.73
N LEU A 56 0.92 6.57 12.89
CA LEU A 56 1.84 5.53 13.31
C LEU A 56 3.29 5.99 13.18
N PRO A 57 4.13 5.78 14.21
CA PRO A 57 5.56 5.96 14.09
C PRO A 57 6.16 4.79 13.27
N MET A 58 7.48 4.72 13.19
CA MET A 58 8.15 3.51 12.73
C MET A 58 7.72 2.31 13.61
N THR A 59 7.30 1.22 12.98
CA THR A 59 6.85 0.00 13.67
C THR A 59 7.15 -1.24 12.85
N ASP A 60 7.43 -2.34 13.54
CA ASP A 60 7.61 -3.67 12.94
C ASP A 60 6.27 -4.36 12.63
N ASP A 61 5.16 -3.87 13.20
CA ASP A 61 3.81 -4.41 13.02
C ASP A 61 3.12 -3.93 11.74
N ILE A 62 3.88 -3.41 10.78
CA ILE A 62 3.34 -2.71 9.63
C ILE A 62 2.43 -3.58 8.76
N LEU A 63 2.75 -4.88 8.65
CA LEU A 63 1.96 -5.85 7.91
C LEU A 63 0.60 -6.10 8.55
N LYS A 64 0.49 -6.03 9.88
CA LYS A 64 -0.80 -6.18 10.59
C LYS A 64 -1.76 -5.05 10.23
N TYR A 65 -1.24 -3.82 10.13
CA TYR A 65 -2.02 -2.67 9.71
C TYR A 65 -2.42 -2.73 8.23
N ILE A 66 -1.56 -3.25 7.37
CA ILE A 66 -1.89 -3.47 5.96
C ILE A 66 -2.96 -4.57 5.85
N ALA A 67 -2.80 -5.69 6.56
CA ALA A 67 -3.76 -6.79 6.56
C ALA A 67 -5.16 -6.38 7.04
N ALA A 68 -5.26 -5.38 7.92
CA ALA A 68 -6.52 -4.86 8.44
C ALA A 68 -7.13 -3.70 7.63
N CYS A 69 -6.49 -3.26 6.54
CA CYS A 69 -7.01 -2.14 5.74
C CYS A 69 -7.96 -2.63 4.65
N ASP A 70 -8.85 -1.76 4.17
CA ASP A 70 -9.66 -2.05 2.96
C ASP A 70 -8.98 -1.47 1.71
N LEU A 71 -8.17 -0.43 1.89
CA LEU A 71 -7.48 0.25 0.80
C LEU A 71 -6.12 0.78 1.25
N PHE A 72 -5.10 0.41 0.49
CA PHE A 72 -3.74 0.91 0.65
C PHE A 72 -3.50 2.13 -0.25
N VAL A 73 -2.83 3.18 0.26
CA VAL A 73 -2.44 4.37 -0.52
C VAL A 73 -0.96 4.66 -0.33
N GLY A 74 -0.13 4.46 -1.37
CA GLY A 74 1.31 4.55 -1.18
C GLY A 74 2.14 4.68 -2.46
N LYS A 75 3.44 4.44 -2.33
CA LYS A 75 4.41 4.56 -3.41
C LYS A 75 4.38 3.32 -4.31
N GLY A 76 4.70 3.50 -5.59
CA GLY A 76 4.76 2.43 -6.59
C GLY A 76 6.00 1.56 -6.53
N GLY A 77 6.40 1.09 -5.34
CA GLY A 77 7.53 0.18 -5.16
C GLY A 77 7.09 -1.20 -4.69
N ASN A 78 8.03 -1.94 -4.09
CA ASN A 78 7.77 -3.26 -3.50
C ASN A 78 6.65 -3.25 -2.45
N SER A 79 6.35 -2.10 -1.86
CA SER A 79 5.26 -1.92 -0.92
C SER A 79 3.87 -2.19 -1.49
N ILE A 80 3.68 -2.32 -2.82
CA ILE A 80 2.40 -2.76 -3.41
C ILE A 80 2.20 -4.27 -3.28
N ALA A 81 3.29 -5.05 -3.17
CA ALA A 81 3.19 -6.49 -2.96
C ALA A 81 2.53 -6.79 -1.60
N GLU A 82 2.82 -6.00 -0.57
CA GLU A 82 2.26 -6.19 0.79
C GLU A 82 0.71 -6.17 0.81
N PRO A 83 0.01 -5.12 0.34
CA PRO A 83 -1.46 -5.13 0.28
C PRO A 83 -1.98 -6.16 -0.72
N THR A 84 -1.29 -6.41 -1.83
CA THR A 84 -1.73 -7.43 -2.81
C THR A 84 -1.76 -8.82 -2.17
N PHE A 85 -0.74 -9.16 -1.38
CA PHE A 85 -0.68 -10.39 -0.61
C PHE A 85 -1.89 -10.52 0.31
N PHE A 86 -2.30 -9.46 0.99
CA PHE A 86 -3.49 -9.53 1.85
C PHE A 86 -4.83 -9.41 1.10
N GLY A 87 -4.83 -9.37 -0.23
CA GLY A 87 -6.06 -9.27 -1.02
C GLY A 87 -6.62 -7.84 -1.09
N HIS A 88 -5.81 -6.82 -0.84
CA HIS A 88 -6.26 -5.44 -0.72
C HIS A 88 -5.99 -4.60 -1.97
N ALA A 89 -6.97 -3.77 -2.31
CA ALA A 89 -6.83 -2.77 -3.36
C ALA A 89 -5.76 -1.72 -3.00
N SER A 90 -5.12 -1.15 -4.04
CA SER A 90 -4.07 -0.14 -3.86
C SER A 90 -4.25 1.10 -4.73
N ILE A 91 -4.06 2.29 -4.17
CA ILE A 91 -3.82 3.54 -4.93
C ILE A 91 -2.33 3.87 -4.88
N VAL A 92 -1.71 3.93 -6.05
CA VAL A 92 -0.31 4.33 -6.21
C VAL A 92 -0.22 5.85 -6.38
N SER A 93 0.12 6.53 -5.30
CA SER A 93 0.14 8.00 -5.19
C SER A 93 1.46 8.65 -5.63
N THR A 94 2.56 7.89 -5.63
CA THR A 94 3.90 8.42 -5.92
C THR A 94 4.73 7.43 -6.73
N LEU A 95 5.42 7.96 -7.75
CA LEU A 95 6.36 7.24 -8.62
C LEU A 95 7.60 8.13 -8.79
N SER A 96 8.73 7.69 -8.27
CA SER A 96 9.99 8.44 -8.26
C SER A 96 10.98 7.90 -9.29
N THR A 97 11.00 6.59 -9.52
CA THR A 97 11.98 5.94 -10.41
C THR A 97 11.31 5.21 -11.58
N GLY A 98 12.10 4.91 -12.62
CA GLY A 98 11.62 4.10 -13.76
C GLY A 98 11.19 2.68 -13.34
N ILE A 99 11.87 2.10 -12.36
CA ILE A 99 11.52 0.79 -11.78
C ILE A 99 10.15 0.87 -11.10
N GLU A 100 9.91 1.92 -10.31
CA GLU A 100 8.62 2.10 -9.64
C GLU A 100 7.45 2.26 -10.63
N LYS A 101 7.68 2.96 -11.75
CA LYS A 101 6.67 3.04 -12.83
C LYS A 101 6.34 1.67 -13.41
N LYS A 102 7.35 0.82 -13.63
CA LYS A 102 7.16 -0.54 -14.15
C LYS A 102 6.39 -1.42 -13.15
N ILE A 103 6.78 -1.37 -11.87
CA ILE A 103 6.09 -2.12 -10.80
C ILE A 103 4.62 -1.68 -10.69
N ALA A 104 4.36 -0.37 -10.63
CA ALA A 104 3.00 0.13 -10.57
C ALA A 104 2.17 -0.25 -11.80
N SER A 105 2.77 -0.18 -13.00
CA SER A 105 2.11 -0.60 -14.25
C SER A 105 1.75 -2.09 -14.23
N PHE A 106 2.63 -2.95 -13.71
CA PHE A 106 2.35 -4.37 -13.56
C PHE A 106 1.13 -4.62 -12.67
N TYR A 107 1.09 -4.03 -11.46
CA TYR A 107 -0.05 -4.22 -10.57
C TYR A 107 -1.35 -3.58 -11.08
N ALA A 108 -1.27 -2.49 -11.86
CA ALA A 108 -2.45 -1.83 -12.39
C ALA A 108 -3.01 -2.50 -13.66
N ASN A 109 -2.13 -2.93 -14.57
CA ASN A 109 -2.53 -3.36 -15.92
C ASN A 109 -2.47 -4.88 -16.12
N VAL A 110 -1.62 -5.59 -15.37
CA VAL A 110 -1.45 -7.05 -15.48
C VAL A 110 -2.22 -7.75 -14.37
N VAL A 111 -1.92 -7.41 -13.11
CA VAL A 111 -2.66 -7.96 -11.97
C VAL A 111 -4.06 -7.35 -11.91
N GLY A 112 -4.16 -6.03 -12.05
CA GLY A 112 -5.43 -5.32 -11.92
C GLY A 112 -5.87 -5.12 -10.46
N SER A 113 -4.93 -5.12 -9.51
CA SER A 113 -5.17 -4.85 -8.08
C SER A 113 -4.91 -3.39 -7.67
N ALA A 114 -4.35 -2.57 -8.58
CA ALA A 114 -3.94 -1.20 -8.26
C ALA A 114 -4.46 -0.14 -9.22
N ILE A 115 -4.60 1.09 -8.70
CA ILE A 115 -4.95 2.30 -9.46
C ILE A 115 -3.78 3.27 -9.37
N ILE A 116 -3.26 3.71 -10.51
CA ILE A 116 -2.20 4.73 -10.55
C ILE A 116 -2.85 6.12 -10.56
N CYS A 117 -2.67 6.88 -9.48
CA CYS A 117 -3.21 8.23 -9.37
C CYS A 117 -2.35 9.11 -8.46
N GLN A 118 -1.61 10.08 -9.02
CA GLN A 118 -0.67 10.92 -8.27
C GLN A 118 -1.22 12.29 -7.86
N ASN A 119 -2.46 12.61 -8.26
CA ASN A 119 -3.11 13.89 -7.97
C ASN A 119 -3.94 13.76 -6.68
N PRO A 120 -3.58 14.46 -5.58
CA PRO A 120 -4.27 14.33 -4.30
C PRO A 120 -5.79 14.55 -4.35
N ARG A 121 -6.27 15.47 -5.19
CA ARG A 121 -7.71 15.74 -5.34
C ARG A 121 -8.43 14.57 -6.01
N LYS A 122 -7.80 13.95 -7.01
CA LYS A 122 -8.35 12.75 -7.66
C LYS A 122 -8.31 11.54 -6.72
N ILE A 123 -7.26 11.39 -5.93
CA ILE A 123 -7.17 10.35 -4.89
C ILE A 123 -8.29 10.53 -3.87
N LEU A 124 -8.51 11.76 -3.38
CA LEU A 124 -9.60 12.05 -2.45
C LEU A 124 -10.96 11.68 -3.04
N LYS A 125 -11.21 12.03 -4.32
CA LYS A 125 -12.44 11.64 -5.02
C LYS A 125 -12.61 10.12 -5.13
N LEU A 126 -11.54 9.38 -5.43
CA LEU A 126 -11.58 7.91 -5.46
C LEU A 126 -11.92 7.34 -4.08
N ILE A 127 -11.28 7.85 -3.02
CA ILE A 127 -11.58 7.45 -1.65
C ILE A 127 -13.05 7.71 -1.32
N HIS A 128 -13.60 8.87 -1.69
CA HIS A 128 -15.03 9.15 -1.48
C HIS A 128 -15.93 8.17 -2.22
N GLN A 129 -15.60 7.84 -3.47
CA GLN A 129 -16.34 6.83 -4.25
C GLN A 129 -16.31 5.45 -3.58
N PHE A 130 -15.17 5.04 -3.02
CA PHE A 130 -15.05 3.76 -2.31
C PHE A 130 -15.78 3.76 -0.97
N ILE A 131 -15.82 4.88 -0.25
CA ILE A 131 -16.63 5.00 0.97
C ILE A 131 -18.12 4.91 0.65
N GLU A 132 -18.55 5.55 -0.44
CA GLU A 132 -19.96 5.59 -0.86
C GLU A 132 -20.41 4.28 -1.50
N ASN A 133 -19.50 3.59 -2.18
CA ASN A 133 -19.75 2.30 -2.79
C ASN A 133 -18.54 1.36 -2.65
N PRO A 134 -18.45 0.61 -1.53
CA PRO A 134 -17.35 -0.33 -1.30
C PRO A 134 -17.22 -1.42 -2.35
N SER A 135 -18.31 -1.83 -3.01
CA SER A 135 -18.28 -2.87 -4.08
C SER A 135 -17.35 -2.53 -5.25
N LEU A 136 -17.02 -1.24 -5.42
CA LEU A 136 -16.04 -0.82 -6.43
C LEU A 136 -14.61 -1.33 -6.15
N LEU A 137 -14.33 -1.75 -4.91
CA LEU A 137 -13.05 -2.35 -4.51
C LEU A 137 -12.97 -3.85 -4.86
N GLU A 138 -14.11 -4.56 -4.90
CA GLU A 138 -14.16 -6.03 -5.03
C GLU A 138 -13.37 -6.56 -6.21
N LYS A 139 -13.40 -5.87 -7.36
CA LYS A 139 -12.61 -6.25 -8.54
C LYS A 139 -11.11 -6.25 -8.24
N TYR A 140 -10.62 -5.23 -7.55
CA TYR A 140 -9.20 -5.09 -7.22
C TYR A 140 -8.76 -6.10 -6.16
N GLU A 141 -9.62 -6.34 -5.18
CA GLU A 141 -9.40 -7.32 -4.12
C GLU A 141 -9.36 -8.75 -4.66
N HIS A 142 -10.33 -9.09 -5.51
CA HIS A 142 -10.35 -10.38 -6.20
C HIS A 142 -9.08 -10.62 -7.01
N ASN A 143 -8.66 -9.64 -7.80
CA ASN A 143 -7.43 -9.72 -8.58
C ASN A 143 -6.17 -9.80 -7.69
N ALA A 144 -6.17 -9.12 -6.55
CA ALA A 144 -5.07 -9.20 -5.59
C ALA A 144 -4.93 -10.63 -5.02
N LEU A 145 -6.04 -11.25 -4.64
CA LEU A 145 -6.07 -12.63 -4.15
C LEU A 145 -5.59 -13.64 -5.20
N LEU A 146 -5.88 -13.43 -6.48
CA LEU A 146 -5.35 -14.28 -7.56
C LEU A 146 -3.83 -14.20 -7.69
N ASP A 147 -3.20 -13.09 -7.31
CA ASP A 147 -1.73 -12.88 -7.40
C ASP A 147 -1.00 -13.19 -6.08
N HIS A 148 -1.73 -13.44 -4.97
CA HIS A 148 -1.20 -13.63 -3.62
C HIS A 148 0.03 -14.54 -3.57
N ASP A 149 -0.07 -15.72 -4.17
CA ASP A 149 0.92 -16.79 -4.06
C ASP A 149 2.03 -16.73 -5.12
N ARG A 150 1.99 -15.74 -6.04
CA ARG A 150 2.97 -15.67 -7.15
C ARG A 150 4.40 -15.42 -6.64
N TYR A 151 4.54 -14.80 -5.48
CA TYR A 151 5.82 -14.39 -4.90
C TYR A 151 5.92 -14.83 -3.44
N GLY A 152 7.15 -14.94 -2.94
CA GLY A 152 7.40 -15.32 -1.57
C GLY A 152 8.83 -15.80 -1.38
N THR A 153 9.24 -15.91 -0.12
CA THR A 153 10.59 -16.34 0.23
C THR A 153 10.85 -17.78 -0.21
N GLU A 154 9.87 -18.68 -0.06
CA GLU A 154 10.03 -20.10 -0.35
C GLU A 154 10.30 -20.38 -1.85
N PRO A 155 9.52 -19.87 -2.82
CA PRO A 155 9.86 -20.00 -4.24
C PRO A 155 11.26 -19.49 -4.58
N CYS A 156 11.68 -18.36 -4.01
CA CYS A 156 13.03 -17.81 -4.23
C CYS A 156 14.12 -18.72 -3.66
N VAL A 157 13.94 -19.23 -2.45
CA VAL A 157 14.89 -20.17 -1.81
C VAL A 157 14.98 -21.46 -2.61
N ASN A 158 13.84 -22.02 -3.03
CA ASN A 158 13.80 -23.24 -3.83
C ASN A 158 14.51 -23.06 -5.17
N LEU A 159 14.36 -21.90 -5.83
CA LEU A 159 15.07 -21.59 -7.06
C LEU A 159 16.58 -21.60 -6.84
N VAL A 160 17.08 -20.87 -5.83
CA VAL A 160 18.52 -20.80 -5.54
C VAL A 160 19.07 -22.17 -5.16
N TYR A 161 18.37 -22.90 -4.28
CA TYR A 161 18.80 -24.22 -3.82
C TYR A 161 18.92 -25.23 -4.97
N ASN A 162 17.95 -25.23 -5.89
CA ASN A 162 17.95 -26.12 -7.05
C ASN A 162 19.11 -25.81 -8.00
N GLU A 163 19.45 -24.53 -8.20
CA GLU A 163 20.61 -24.14 -9.01
C GLU A 163 21.94 -24.55 -8.37
N VAL A 164 22.06 -24.43 -7.04
CA VAL A 164 23.24 -24.90 -6.30
C VAL A 164 23.41 -26.42 -6.47
N LYS A 165 22.35 -27.21 -6.32
CA LYS A 165 22.40 -28.67 -6.52
C LYS A 165 22.86 -29.06 -7.93
N LYS A 166 22.36 -28.39 -8.96
CA LYS A 166 22.78 -28.65 -10.36
C LYS A 166 24.28 -28.38 -10.52
N TRP A 167 24.77 -27.28 -9.95
CA TRP A 167 26.19 -26.94 -9.99
C TRP A 167 27.06 -28.00 -9.29
N GLU A 168 26.66 -28.48 -8.11
CA GLU A 168 27.39 -29.54 -7.39
C GLU A 168 27.48 -30.84 -8.19
N VAL A 169 26.39 -31.27 -8.83
CA VAL A 169 26.39 -32.45 -9.70
C VAL A 169 27.33 -32.25 -10.88
N SER A 170 27.33 -31.07 -11.51
CA SER A 170 28.21 -30.76 -12.65
C SER A 170 29.70 -30.71 -12.32
N ARG A 171 30.06 -30.59 -11.04
CA ARG A 171 31.46 -30.60 -10.58
C ARG A 171 31.98 -31.98 -10.20
N ASN A 172 31.08 -32.92 -9.94
CA ASN A 172 31.39 -34.28 -9.53
C ASN A 172 31.20 -35.30 -10.68
N ALA A 173 30.86 -34.82 -11.88
CA ALA A 173 30.81 -35.57 -13.14
C ALA A 173 32.04 -35.25 -13.98
#